data_AF-A0A3N4LDK3-F1
#
_entry.id   AF-A0A3N4LDK3-F1
#
_cell.length_a   1.000
_cell.length_b   1.000
_cell.length_c   1.000
_cell.angle_alpha   90.00
_cell.angle_beta   90.00
_cell.angle_gamma   90.00
#
_symmetry.space_group_name_H-M   'P 1'
#
loop_
_entity.id
_entity.type
_entity.pdbx_description
1 polymer ?
#
loop_
_entity_poly.entity_id
_entity_poly.type
_entity_poly.pdbx_seq_one_letter_code
_entity_poly.pdbx_strand_id
1 'polypeptide(L)'
;MDLLSSRPLREGSRGGRSEFSWEAVKGDKDRENYLGHSLMAPVGRWQQGKDLTWYAKDNKSQAADEERARRIEELRKVKEAEEDEMARALGLP
;
A
#
# COMPACT_ATOMS: atom_id res chain seq x y z
N MET A 1 -22.44 30.49 21.47
CA MET A 1 -21.03 30.75 21.15
C MET A 1 -20.40 29.46 20.71
N ASP A 2 -20.08 29.36 19.42
CA ASP A 2 -19.53 28.16 18.79
C ASP A 2 -18.05 28.02 19.15
N LEU A 3 -17.74 27.13 20.10
CA LEU A 3 -16.40 26.93 20.65
C LEU A 3 -15.50 26.05 19.75
N LEU A 4 -16.02 25.57 18.62
CA LEU A 4 -15.29 24.69 17.69
C LEU A 4 -14.63 25.46 16.54
N SER A 5 -15.11 26.66 16.19
CA SER A 5 -14.63 27.40 15.01
C SER A 5 -13.42 28.31 15.25
N SER A 6 -12.99 28.50 16.51
CA SER A 6 -11.93 29.46 16.85
C SER A 6 -10.57 28.83 17.17
N ARG A 7 -10.40 27.51 17.03
CA ARG A 7 -9.05 26.93 17.03
C ARG A 7 -8.49 27.10 15.63
N PRO A 8 -7.45 27.95 15.41
CA PRO A 8 -6.74 27.91 14.14
C PRO A 8 -6.31 26.46 13.92
N LEU A 9 -6.74 25.88 12.80
CA LEU A 9 -6.24 24.58 12.36
C LEU A 9 -4.72 24.73 12.36
N ARG A 10 -4.01 23.99 13.23
CA ARG A 10 -2.55 24.17 13.33
C ARG A 10 -1.99 23.95 11.92
N GLU A 11 -1.41 25.00 11.37
CA GLU A 11 -0.58 24.92 10.18
C GLU A 11 0.54 23.92 10.51
N GLY A 12 0.49 22.76 9.87
CA GLY A 12 1.22 21.57 10.32
C GLY A 12 0.35 20.32 10.49
N SER A 13 -0.95 20.34 10.13
CA SER A 13 -1.65 19.11 9.79
C SER A 13 -0.83 18.38 8.73
N ARG A 14 -0.37 17.16 9.04
CA ARG A 14 0.56 16.34 8.23
C ARG A 14 -0.10 15.79 6.95
N GLY A 15 -0.97 16.58 6.33
CA GLY A 15 -1.79 16.23 5.19
C GLY A 15 -2.96 15.29 5.52
N GLY A 16 -3.88 15.17 4.57
CA GLY A 16 -4.86 14.10 4.56
C GLY A 16 -4.25 12.76 4.11
N ARG A 17 -5.04 11.69 4.13
CA ARG A 17 -4.62 10.35 3.65
C ARG A 17 -4.08 10.36 2.20
N SER A 18 -4.51 11.33 1.39
CA SER A 18 -4.05 11.51 0.00
C SER A 18 -2.68 12.20 -0.11
N GLU A 19 -2.24 12.93 0.92
CA GLU A 19 -1.01 13.74 0.90
C GLU A 19 0.13 13.08 1.68
N PHE A 20 -0.13 11.94 2.32
CA PHE A 20 0.85 11.22 3.11
C PHE A 20 1.78 10.38 2.22
N SER A 21 3.09 10.61 2.33
CA SER A 21 4.13 9.77 1.70
C SER A 21 5.26 9.47 2.67
N TRP A 22 5.64 8.21 2.76
CA TRP A 22 6.78 7.77 3.57
C TRP A 22 8.11 8.35 3.10
N GLU A 23 8.23 8.72 1.82
CA GLU A 23 9.42 9.41 1.32
C GLU A 23 9.55 10.82 1.87
N ALA A 24 8.43 11.55 1.98
CA ALA A 24 8.41 12.86 2.62
C ALA A 24 8.75 12.76 4.12
N VAL A 25 8.24 11.73 4.80
CA VAL A 25 8.55 11.48 6.22
C VAL A 25 10.05 11.24 6.47
N LYS A 26 10.80 10.64 5.52
CA LYS A 26 12.25 10.46 5.67
C LYS A 26 13.01 11.79 5.80
N GLY A 27 12.54 12.83 5.14
CA GLY A 27 13.13 14.18 5.17
C GLY A 27 12.60 15.09 6.27
N ASP A 28 11.58 14.64 7.01
CA ASP A 28 10.95 15.43 8.07
C ASP A 28 11.84 15.50 9.32
N LYS A 29 11.85 16.67 9.97
CA LYS A 29 12.54 16.89 11.26
C LYS A 29 11.89 16.04 12.36
N ASP A 30 10.57 15.91 12.31
CA ASP A 30 9.76 15.23 13.32
C ASP A 30 9.36 13.81 12.90
N ARG A 31 10.14 13.18 12.01
CA ARG A 31 9.88 11.84 11.46
C ARG A 31 9.65 10.75 12.53
N GLU A 32 10.24 10.91 13.71
CA GLU A 32 10.11 9.98 14.84
C GLU A 32 8.70 9.99 15.45
N ASN A 33 7.93 11.06 15.21
CA ASN A 33 6.54 11.17 15.67
C ASN A 33 5.54 10.47 14.74
N TYR A 34 6.00 9.80 13.68
CA TYR A 34 5.15 9.01 12.78
C TYR A 34 5.16 7.54 13.19
N LEU A 35 3.97 6.98 13.38
CA LEU A 35 3.81 5.56 13.69
C LEU A 35 4.32 4.70 12.54
N GLY A 36 5.31 3.85 12.80
CA GLY A 36 5.94 2.99 11.79
C GLY A 36 7.16 3.62 11.10
N HIS A 37 7.64 4.79 11.55
CA HIS A 37 8.84 5.44 11.04
C HIS A 37 10.06 4.52 10.97
N SER A 38 10.27 3.70 12.01
CA SER A 38 11.41 2.78 12.12
C SER A 38 11.49 1.77 10.97
N LEU A 39 10.35 1.39 10.40
CA LEU A 39 10.25 0.34 9.38
C LEU A 39 10.01 0.92 7.98
N MET A 40 9.17 1.96 7.87
CA MET A 40 8.72 2.50 6.58
C MET A 40 9.54 3.71 6.10
N ALA A 41 10.20 4.42 7.03
CA ALA A 41 11.10 5.53 6.72
C ALA A 41 12.47 5.41 7.42
N PRO A 42 13.17 4.27 7.31
CA PRO A 42 14.50 4.13 7.87
C PRO A 42 15.48 5.11 7.20
N VAL A 43 16.37 5.69 8.01
CA VAL A 43 17.35 6.70 7.57
C VAL A 43 18.74 6.36 8.09
N GLY A 44 19.78 6.81 7.39
CA GLY A 44 21.17 6.55 7.72
C GLY A 44 21.73 5.28 7.06
N ARG A 45 22.98 4.93 7.37
CA ARG A 45 23.70 3.82 6.72
C ARG A 45 23.38 2.45 7.34
N TRP A 46 22.86 2.41 8.56
CA TRP A 46 22.60 1.17 9.31
C TRP A 46 21.56 0.25 8.64
N GLN A 47 20.69 0.82 7.81
CA GLN A 47 19.68 0.10 7.03
C GLN A 47 20.24 -0.60 5.79
N GLN A 48 21.42 -0.18 5.29
CA GLN A 48 21.97 -0.74 4.05
C GLN A 48 22.33 -2.21 4.27
N GLY A 49 21.78 -3.08 3.42
CA GLY A 49 21.99 -4.53 3.51
C GLY A 49 21.23 -5.23 4.64
N LYS A 50 20.29 -4.54 5.33
CA LYS A 50 19.42 -5.15 6.33
C LYS A 50 17.99 -5.25 5.83
N ASP A 51 17.37 -6.40 6.06
CA ASP A 51 15.95 -6.58 5.85
C ASP A 51 15.18 -6.27 7.13
N LEU A 52 14.57 -5.09 7.20
CA LEU A 52 13.78 -4.67 8.36
C LEU A 52 12.45 -5.44 8.48
N THR A 53 11.99 -6.06 7.39
CA THR A 53 10.71 -6.78 7.30
C THR A 53 10.85 -8.29 7.44
N TRP A 54 12.02 -8.77 7.87
CA TRP A 54 12.33 -10.20 7.94
C TRP A 54 11.30 -11.00 8.76
N TYR A 55 10.77 -10.43 9.85
CA TYR A 55 9.77 -11.08 10.72
C TYR A 55 8.41 -11.29 10.03
N ALA A 56 8.12 -10.54 8.97
CA ALA A 56 6.87 -10.63 8.22
C ALA A 56 6.99 -11.52 6.98
N LYS A 57 8.20 -11.97 6.60
CA LYS A 57 8.40 -12.79 5.40
C LYS A 57 7.82 -14.19 5.51
N ASP A 58 7.86 -14.80 6.68
CA ASP A 58 7.37 -16.17 6.88
C ASP A 58 5.84 -16.27 6.78
N ASN A 59 5.14 -15.23 7.26
CA ASN A 59 3.67 -15.18 7.23
C ASN A 59 3.10 -14.59 5.92
N LYS A 60 3.88 -13.75 5.21
CA LYS A 60 3.43 -13.13 3.95
C LYS A 60 3.80 -13.93 2.71
N SER A 61 4.76 -14.85 2.75
CA SER A 61 5.01 -15.74 1.60
C SER A 61 3.76 -16.55 1.30
N GLN A 62 3.19 -17.23 2.30
CA GLN A 62 1.96 -18.01 2.15
C GLN A 62 0.76 -17.13 1.80
N ALA A 63 0.52 -16.04 2.54
CA ALA A 63 -0.66 -15.19 2.30
C ALA A 63 -0.58 -14.39 0.98
N ALA A 64 0.59 -13.88 0.58
CA ALA A 64 0.76 -13.16 -0.68
C ALA A 64 0.85 -14.09 -1.89
N ASP A 65 1.30 -15.34 -1.71
CA ASP A 65 1.22 -16.35 -2.77
C ASP A 65 -0.23 -16.85 -2.93
N GLU A 66 -1.00 -16.99 -1.84
CA GLU A 66 -2.43 -17.25 -1.91
C GLU A 66 -3.21 -16.09 -2.56
N GLU A 67 -2.91 -14.84 -2.22
CA GLU A 67 -3.54 -13.67 -2.83
C GLU A 67 -3.20 -13.57 -4.33
N ARG A 68 -1.94 -13.81 -4.71
CA ARG A 68 -1.54 -13.87 -6.13
C ARG A 68 -2.20 -15.04 -6.85
N ALA A 69 -2.27 -16.22 -6.26
CA ALA A 69 -2.96 -17.37 -6.83
C ALA A 69 -4.45 -17.08 -7.07
N ARG A 70 -5.14 -16.49 -6.08
CA ARG A 70 -6.54 -16.05 -6.22
C ARG A 70 -6.69 -15.03 -7.33
N ARG A 71 -5.80 -14.04 -7.42
CA ARG A 71 -5.84 -13.01 -8.48
C ARG A 71 -5.62 -13.59 -9.87
N ILE A 72 -4.76 -14.60 -10.01
CA ILE A 72 -4.54 -15.32 -11.27
C ILE A 72 -5.77 -16.14 -11.65
N GLU A 73 -6.42 -16.80 -10.69
CA GLU A 73 -7.64 -17.57 -10.94
C GLU A 73 -8.81 -16.70 -11.38
N GLU A 74 -8.99 -15.54 -10.72
CA GLU A 74 -10.01 -14.56 -11.14
C GLU A 74 -9.71 -14.02 -12.55
N LEU A 75 -8.45 -13.74 -12.88
CA LEU A 75 -8.06 -13.34 -14.23
C LEU A 75 -8.37 -14.43 -15.27
N ARG A 76 -8.17 -15.70 -14.92
CA ARG A 76 -8.42 -16.83 -15.82
C ARG A 76 -9.91 -16.97 -16.14
N LYS A 77 -10.79 -16.85 -15.14
CA LYS A 77 -12.25 -16.89 -15.35
C LYS A 77 -12.73 -15.75 -16.22
N VAL A 78 -12.18 -14.55 -16.02
CA VAL A 78 -12.49 -13.39 -16.88
C VAL A 78 -12.05 -13.67 -18.31
N LYS A 79 -10.85 -14.21 -18.51
CA LYS A 79 -10.33 -14.53 -19.84
C LYS A 79 -11.13 -15.62 -20.55
N GLU A 80 -11.60 -16.64 -19.83
CA GLU A 80 -12.47 -17.69 -20.36
C GLU A 80 -13.83 -17.13 -20.78
N ALA A 81 -14.44 -16.28 -19.97
CA ALA A 81 -15.67 -15.58 -20.34
C ALA A 81 -15.48 -14.65 -21.55
N GLU A 82 -14.34 -13.98 -21.65
CA GLU A 82 -13.98 -13.19 -22.84
C GLU A 82 -13.76 -14.05 -24.08
N GLU A 83 -13.14 -15.23 -23.95
CA GLU A 83 -12.94 -16.18 -25.05
C GLU A 83 -14.26 -16.80 -25.53
N ASP A 84 -15.18 -17.14 -24.62
CA ASP A 84 -16.53 -17.65 -24.96
C ASP A 84 -17.38 -16.60 -25.68
N GLU A 85 -17.36 -15.35 -25.23
CA GLU A 85 -18.06 -14.26 -25.91
C GLU A 85 -17.42 -13.95 -27.27
N MET A 86 -16.10 -14.05 -27.38
CA MET A 86 -15.38 -13.90 -28.65
C MET A 86 -15.69 -15.06 -29.63
N ALA A 87 -15.81 -16.30 -29.14
CA ALA A 87 -16.21 -17.46 -29.94
C ALA A 87 -17.66 -17.33 -30.44
N ARG A 88 -18.58 -16.85 -29.59
CA ARG A 88 -19.96 -16.52 -29.97
C ARG A 88 -20.02 -15.41 -31.04
N ALA A 89 -19.18 -14.38 -30.90
CA ALA A 89 -19.10 -13.30 -31.88
C ALA A 89 -18.47 -13.74 -33.22
N LEU A 90 -17.56 -14.71 -33.19
CA LEU A 90 -16.90 -15.28 -34.37
C LEU A 90 -17.66 -16.45 -35.01
N GLY A 91 -18.74 -16.93 -34.39
CA GLY A 91 -19.66 -17.92 -34.97
C GLY A 91 -19.14 -19.36 -35.01
N LEU A 92 -18.20 -19.73 -34.13
CA LEU A 92 -17.87 -21.13 -33.85
C LEU A 92 -18.62 -21.60 -32.59
N PRO A 93 -19.11 -22.85 -32.57
CA PRO A 93 -19.99 -23.38 -31.52
C PRO A 93 -19.33 -23.44 -30.13
#